data_AF-A0A7X0FS48-F1
#
_entry.id   AF-A0A7X0FS48-F1
#
_cell.length_a   1.000
_cell.length_b   1.000
_cell.length_c   1.000
_cell.angle_alpha   90.00
_cell.angle_beta   90.00
_cell.angle_gamma   90.00
#
_symmetry.space_group_name_H-M   'P 1'
#
loop_
_entity.id
_entity.type
_entity.pdbx_description
1 polymer ?
#
loop_
_entity_poly.entity_id
_entity_poly.type
_entity_poly.pdbx_seq_one_letter_code
_entity_poly.pdbx_strand_id
1 'polypeptide(L)'
;MTTGDVTHPTRRDARAQRAAAEASQLAPASAPSAAPIAVRPARVAAAPAPERWSRRRGVLAVFAVFAVLGFAVAYVGPIGAALPPANADITVPVTLYASAVGDVQTRPVDADAEAAETPDLDRGGYSVYVTPKPEPVEAETASASSDVWSPPFVTPDPGTAQAIAYDMVKARGWGDDEFACLVALWNRESGWRVNAYNPYSGAYGIPQSLPGSKMATAGADWETNPATQITWGLGYIGGRYGSPCGAWGHSEAYGWY
;
A
#
# COMPACT_ATOMS: atom_id res chain seq x y z
N MET A 1 5.86 76.32 -11.22
CA MET A 1 6.62 75.85 -12.39
C MET A 1 7.75 75.01 -11.83
N THR A 2 7.79 73.68 -11.89
CA THR A 2 7.46 72.77 -13.00
C THR A 2 7.26 71.38 -12.41
N THR A 3 6.15 70.73 -12.73
CA THR A 3 5.85 69.32 -12.42
C THR A 3 6.52 68.43 -13.47
N GLY A 4 7.35 67.47 -13.06
CA GLY A 4 7.94 66.45 -13.93
C GLY A 4 7.26 65.11 -13.70
N ASP A 5 6.50 64.64 -14.68
CA ASP A 5 5.83 63.35 -14.73
C ASP A 5 6.81 62.28 -15.25
N VAL A 6 6.96 61.17 -14.51
CA VAL A 6 7.85 60.05 -14.84
C VAL A 6 6.98 58.88 -15.28
N THR A 7 6.92 58.65 -16.59
CA THR A 7 6.23 57.52 -17.21
C THR A 7 7.02 56.22 -17.00
N HIS A 8 6.43 55.27 -16.27
CA HIS A 8 6.93 53.89 -16.18
C HIS A 8 6.39 53.04 -17.35
N PRO A 9 7.23 52.25 -18.05
CA PRO A 9 6.79 51.36 -19.13
C PRO A 9 6.03 50.14 -18.59
N THR A 10 4.98 49.72 -19.30
CA THR A 10 4.09 48.64 -18.90
C THR A 10 4.62 47.25 -19.28
N ARG A 11 4.25 46.22 -18.48
CA ARG A 11 4.69 44.81 -18.57
C ARG A 11 4.48 44.10 -19.93
N ARG A 12 3.78 44.73 -20.88
CA ARG A 12 3.50 44.13 -22.20
C ARG A 12 4.72 44.19 -23.13
N ASP A 13 5.58 45.19 -22.97
CA ASP A 13 6.74 45.40 -23.86
C ASP A 13 7.93 44.49 -23.52
N ALA A 14 8.01 44.02 -22.27
CA ALA A 14 9.07 43.11 -21.81
C ALA A 14 8.93 41.66 -22.34
N ARG A 15 7.74 41.28 -22.84
CA ARG A 15 7.49 39.92 -23.37
C ARG A 15 7.79 39.81 -24.87
N ALA A 16 7.74 40.93 -25.61
CA ALA A 16 8.07 40.97 -27.04
C ALA A 16 9.58 40.89 -27.30
N GLN A 17 10.42 41.41 -26.40
CA GLN A 17 11.88 41.42 -26.57
C GLN A 17 12.59 40.12 -26.15
N ARG A 18 11.91 39.22 -25.42
CA ARG A 18 12.46 37.88 -25.07
C ARG A 18 12.18 36.79 -26.11
N ALA A 19 11.34 37.04 -27.11
CA ALA A 19 11.02 36.06 -28.16
C ALA A 19 11.95 36.12 -29.38
N ALA A 20 12.81 37.15 -29.49
CA ALA A 20 13.69 37.37 -30.66
C ALA A 20 15.15 36.93 -30.45
N ALA A 21 15.53 36.43 -29.27
CA ALA A 21 16.93 36.13 -28.92
C ALA A 21 17.30 34.63 -28.93
N GLU A 22 16.36 33.72 -29.22
CA GLU A 22 16.61 32.26 -29.17
C GLU A 22 16.54 31.58 -30.55
N ALA A 23 16.59 32.37 -31.64
CA ALA A 23 16.55 31.88 -33.03
C ALA A 23 17.91 31.96 -33.76
N SER A 24 19.03 31.96 -33.04
CA SER A 24 20.36 32.13 -33.65
C SER A 24 21.43 31.23 -33.03
N GLN A 25 21.19 29.91 -33.05
CA GLN A 25 22.27 28.90 -32.97
C GLN A 25 22.00 27.77 -33.98
N LEU A 26 22.10 28.09 -35.27
CA LEU A 26 22.35 27.12 -36.33
C LEU A 26 23.85 27.16 -36.66
N ALA A 27 24.61 26.22 -36.12
CA ALA A 27 25.99 25.96 -36.54
C ALA A 27 25.97 24.88 -37.65
N PRO A 28 26.69 25.04 -38.76
CA PRO A 28 26.72 24.04 -39.83
C PRO A 28 27.59 22.83 -39.48
N ALA A 29 27.03 21.65 -39.73
CA ALA A 29 27.68 20.35 -39.67
C ALA A 29 28.89 20.28 -40.63
N SER A 30 30.05 19.91 -40.11
CA SER A 30 31.26 19.60 -40.87
C SER A 30 31.64 18.14 -40.65
N ALA A 31 31.58 17.34 -41.72
CA ALA A 31 32.22 16.03 -41.86
C ALA A 31 32.48 15.81 -43.37
N PRO A 32 33.38 14.91 -43.82
CA PRO A 32 34.20 13.95 -43.06
C PRO A 32 35.70 13.98 -43.45
N SER A 33 36.61 13.70 -42.51
CA SER A 33 38.00 13.33 -42.83
C SER A 33 38.18 11.83 -42.61
N ALA A 34 38.33 11.11 -43.71
CA ALA A 34 38.59 9.67 -43.75
C ALA A 34 40.01 9.36 -43.22
N ALA A 35 40.09 8.61 -42.12
CA ALA A 35 41.32 7.98 -41.66
C ALA A 35 41.43 6.56 -42.27
N PRO A 36 42.63 6.11 -42.68
CA PRO A 36 42.80 4.79 -43.29
C PRO A 36 42.66 3.66 -42.26
N ILE A 37 41.97 2.60 -42.69
CA ILE A 37 41.79 1.33 -41.98
C ILE A 37 43.15 0.64 -41.85
N ALA A 38 43.68 0.58 -40.62
CA ALA A 38 44.83 -0.25 -40.29
C ALA A 38 44.36 -1.68 -39.98
N VAL A 39 44.61 -2.61 -40.91
CA VAL A 39 44.44 -4.05 -40.72
C VAL A 39 45.45 -4.53 -39.68
N ARG A 40 44.99 -4.92 -38.49
CA ARG A 40 45.82 -5.55 -37.45
C ARG A 40 45.86 -7.06 -37.68
N PRO A 41 47.03 -7.72 -37.67
CA PRO A 41 47.11 -9.17 -37.81
C PRO A 41 46.56 -9.87 -36.55
N ALA A 42 45.84 -10.97 -36.77
CA ALA A 42 45.32 -11.85 -35.73
C ALA A 42 46.47 -12.36 -34.84
N ARG A 43 46.38 -12.13 -33.53
CA ARG A 43 47.26 -12.80 -32.55
C ARG A 43 46.74 -14.21 -32.33
N VAL A 44 47.63 -15.16 -32.59
CA VAL A 44 47.49 -16.57 -32.20
C VAL A 44 47.32 -16.66 -30.68
N ALA A 45 46.28 -17.38 -30.24
CA ALA A 45 46.03 -17.62 -28.83
C ALA A 45 47.15 -18.48 -28.21
N ALA A 46 47.73 -18.01 -27.11
CA ALA A 46 48.70 -18.78 -26.32
C ALA A 46 47.97 -19.78 -25.42
N ALA A 47 48.46 -21.01 -25.36
CA ALA A 47 47.93 -22.09 -24.51
C ALA A 47 48.11 -21.78 -23.00
N PRO A 48 47.20 -22.21 -22.11
CA PRO A 48 47.35 -21.99 -20.68
C PRO A 48 48.41 -22.91 -20.05
N ALA A 49 49.22 -22.36 -19.14
CA ALA A 49 50.21 -23.09 -18.36
C ALA A 49 49.55 -24.00 -17.29
N PRO A 50 50.19 -25.11 -16.87
CA PRO A 50 49.61 -25.99 -15.86
C PRO A 50 49.64 -25.36 -14.45
N GLU A 51 48.48 -25.34 -13.79
CA GLU A 51 48.34 -24.93 -12.39
C GLU A 51 49.15 -25.85 -11.47
N ARG A 52 50.09 -25.26 -10.71
CA ARG A 52 50.80 -25.97 -9.62
C ARG A 52 49.93 -25.98 -8.37
N TRP A 53 49.54 -27.19 -7.96
CA TRP A 53 48.70 -27.48 -6.79
C TRP A 53 49.36 -27.04 -5.47
N SER A 54 48.79 -26.03 -4.81
CA SER A 54 49.20 -25.57 -3.48
C SER A 54 48.67 -26.50 -2.39
N ARG A 55 49.56 -26.97 -1.51
CA ARG A 55 49.29 -27.87 -0.37
C ARG A 55 48.27 -27.35 0.66
N ARG A 56 47.75 -26.13 0.50
CA ARG A 56 46.77 -25.52 1.42
C ARG A 56 45.31 -25.94 1.16
N ARG A 57 45.00 -26.61 0.04
CA ARG A 57 43.64 -27.12 -0.27
C ARG A 57 43.31 -28.46 0.39
N GLY A 58 44.31 -29.19 0.91
CA GLY A 58 44.07 -30.49 1.58
C GLY A 58 43.37 -30.35 2.94
N VAL A 59 43.63 -29.25 3.67
CA VAL A 59 43.02 -29.03 4.99
C VAL A 59 41.52 -28.67 4.86
N LEU A 60 41.14 -27.90 3.84
CA LEU A 60 39.73 -27.54 3.62
C LEU A 60 38.87 -28.72 3.14
N ALA A 61 39.46 -29.71 2.44
CA ALA A 61 38.73 -30.89 1.99
C ALA A 61 38.34 -31.82 3.16
N VAL A 62 39.16 -31.90 4.22
CA VAL A 62 38.88 -32.76 5.38
C VAL A 62 37.72 -32.20 6.22
N PHE A 63 37.64 -30.88 6.41
CA PHE A 63 36.53 -30.27 7.16
C PHE A 63 35.19 -30.32 6.43
N ALA A 64 35.19 -30.30 5.10
CA ALA A 64 33.95 -30.40 4.31
C ALA A 64 33.27 -31.79 4.42
N VAL A 65 34.06 -32.87 4.56
CA VAL A 65 33.50 -34.24 4.67
C VAL A 65 32.82 -34.48 6.03
N PHE A 66 33.34 -33.93 7.13
CA PHE A 66 32.72 -34.06 8.45
C PHE A 66 31.41 -33.27 8.60
N ALA A 67 31.27 -32.13 7.92
CA ALA A 67 30.05 -31.32 7.98
C ALA A 67 28.83 -31.99 7.31
N VAL A 68 29.04 -32.78 6.26
CA VAL A 68 27.94 -33.45 5.53
C VAL A 68 27.44 -34.71 6.28
N LEU A 69 28.35 -35.45 6.93
CA LEU A 69 27.96 -36.64 7.72
C LEU A 69 27.25 -36.29 9.04
N GLY A 70 27.61 -35.17 9.69
CA GLY A 70 26.94 -34.72 10.91
C GLY A 70 25.49 -34.27 10.69
N PHE A 71 25.16 -33.70 9.54
CA PHE A 71 23.81 -33.24 9.22
C PHE A 71 22.85 -34.41 8.90
N ALA A 72 23.35 -35.51 8.31
CA ALA A 72 22.52 -36.67 7.95
C ALA A 72 22.03 -37.46 9.18
N VAL A 73 22.78 -37.47 10.28
CA VAL A 73 22.38 -38.18 11.52
C VAL A 73 21.31 -37.41 12.30
N ALA A 74 21.29 -36.07 12.22
CA ALA A 74 20.30 -35.24 12.91
C ALA A 74 18.93 -35.16 12.19
N TYR A 75 18.87 -35.49 10.89
CA TYR A 75 17.63 -35.38 10.11
C TYR A 75 16.75 -36.64 10.16
N VAL A 76 17.25 -37.78 10.67
CA VAL A 76 16.55 -39.08 10.59
C VAL A 76 16.04 -39.61 11.95
N GLY A 77 16.09 -38.85 13.03
CA GLY A 77 15.33 -39.21 14.24
C GLY A 77 15.36 -38.12 15.31
N PRO A 78 14.21 -37.67 15.87
CA PRO A 78 13.03 -38.48 16.19
C PRO A 78 11.69 -37.75 15.96
N ILE A 79 10.97 -38.01 14.85
CA ILE A 79 9.56 -37.56 14.68
C ILE A 79 8.59 -38.75 14.74
N GLY A 80 9.08 -39.99 14.91
CA GLY A 80 8.26 -41.19 14.80
C GLY A 80 7.58 -41.72 16.08
N ALA A 81 7.79 -41.13 17.25
CA ALA A 81 7.43 -41.79 18.54
C ALA A 81 6.29 -41.13 19.33
N ALA A 82 5.43 -40.30 18.73
CA ALA A 82 4.37 -39.61 19.50
C ALA A 82 3.05 -39.34 18.74
N LEU A 83 2.63 -40.22 17.82
CA LEU A 83 1.26 -40.13 17.28
C LEU A 83 0.34 -41.12 18.00
N PRO A 84 -0.73 -40.66 18.69
CA PRO A 84 -1.77 -41.57 19.19
C PRO A 84 -2.49 -42.26 18.02
N PRO A 85 -3.05 -43.47 18.19
CA PRO A 85 -3.86 -44.09 17.15
C PRO A 85 -5.09 -43.21 16.86
N ALA A 86 -5.25 -42.85 15.58
CA ALA A 86 -6.42 -42.14 15.10
C ALA A 86 -7.66 -43.06 15.22
N ASN A 87 -8.53 -42.79 16.19
CA ASN A 87 -9.89 -43.33 16.19
C ASN A 87 -10.69 -42.56 15.14
N ALA A 88 -11.10 -43.24 14.07
CA ALA A 88 -12.01 -42.71 13.08
C ALA A 88 -13.45 -42.79 13.61
N ASP A 89 -13.81 -41.92 14.54
CA ASP A 89 -15.23 -41.59 14.75
C ASP A 89 -15.64 -40.58 13.68
N ILE A 90 -16.36 -41.07 12.67
CA ILE A 90 -16.99 -40.26 11.63
C ILE A 90 -18.09 -39.43 12.32
N THR A 91 -17.72 -38.26 12.80
CA THR A 91 -18.65 -37.20 13.17
C THR A 91 -19.00 -36.44 11.91
N VAL A 92 -20.18 -36.73 11.35
CA VAL A 92 -20.71 -36.00 10.19
C VAL A 92 -20.96 -34.56 10.66
N PRO A 93 -20.27 -33.53 10.13
CA PRO A 93 -20.57 -32.16 10.52
C PRO A 93 -21.95 -31.80 9.98
N VAL A 94 -22.95 -31.76 10.86
CA VAL A 94 -24.24 -31.17 10.54
C VAL A 94 -23.99 -29.67 10.40
N THR A 95 -24.01 -29.18 9.17
CA THR A 95 -23.91 -27.74 8.91
C THR A 95 -25.17 -27.05 9.41
N LEU A 96 -25.06 -25.80 9.89
CA LEU A 96 -26.21 -24.96 10.25
C LEU A 96 -27.26 -24.86 9.12
N TYR A 97 -26.84 -25.05 7.88
CA TYR A 97 -27.73 -25.12 6.72
C TYR A 97 -28.64 -26.35 6.78
N ALA A 98 -28.12 -27.52 7.18
CA ALA A 98 -28.88 -28.76 7.26
C ALA A 98 -29.92 -28.76 8.40
N SER A 99 -29.72 -28.00 9.48
CA SER A 99 -30.74 -27.82 10.52
C SER A 99 -31.86 -26.86 10.11
N ALA A 100 -31.62 -25.92 9.19
CA ALA A 100 -32.59 -24.90 8.82
C ALA A 100 -33.54 -25.32 7.68
N VAL A 101 -33.23 -26.37 6.92
CA VAL A 101 -34.10 -26.83 5.81
C VAL A 101 -35.39 -27.52 6.29
N GLY A 102 -35.43 -27.97 7.55
CA GLY A 102 -36.63 -28.58 8.15
C GLY A 102 -37.72 -27.57 8.55
N ASP A 103 -37.34 -26.30 8.76
CA ASP A 103 -38.24 -25.24 9.24
C ASP A 103 -38.79 -24.37 8.09
N VAL A 104 -38.83 -24.91 6.86
CA VAL A 104 -39.47 -24.24 5.72
C VAL A 104 -41.00 -24.30 5.87
N GLN A 105 -41.52 -23.34 6.64
CA GLN A 105 -42.73 -22.57 6.39
C GLN A 105 -43.94 -23.34 5.80
N THR A 106 -44.53 -24.24 6.58
CA THR A 106 -45.95 -24.58 6.41
C THR A 106 -46.80 -23.57 7.15
N ARG A 107 -47.34 -22.58 6.42
CA ARG A 107 -48.48 -21.79 6.90
C ARG A 107 -49.74 -22.60 6.60
N PRO A 108 -50.44 -23.18 7.59
CA PRO A 108 -51.74 -23.78 7.32
C PRO A 108 -52.67 -22.64 6.88
N VAL A 109 -53.19 -22.77 5.67
CA VAL A 109 -54.31 -21.93 5.21
C VAL A 109 -55.55 -22.68 5.66
N ASP A 110 -56.09 -22.30 6.81
CA ASP A 110 -57.40 -22.76 7.25
C ASP A 110 -58.43 -22.30 6.20
N ALA A 111 -59.13 -23.26 5.59
CA ALA A 111 -60.02 -23.05 4.46
C ALA A 111 -61.41 -22.49 4.85
N ASP A 112 -61.53 -21.83 6.01
CA ASP A 112 -62.79 -21.35 6.57
C ASP A 112 -62.67 -19.98 7.27
N ALA A 113 -61.80 -19.09 6.77
CA ALA A 113 -61.77 -17.69 7.20
C ALA A 113 -62.17 -16.76 6.05
N GLU A 114 -63.26 -16.02 6.26
CA GLU A 114 -63.84 -15.02 5.37
C GLU A 114 -62.82 -14.10 4.70
N ALA A 115 -63.14 -13.74 3.46
CA ALA A 115 -62.39 -12.87 2.57
C ALA A 115 -61.90 -11.58 3.26
N ALA A 116 -60.66 -11.61 3.74
CA ALA A 116 -59.94 -10.41 4.15
C ALA A 116 -59.17 -9.85 2.96
N GLU A 117 -59.50 -8.59 2.66
CA GLU A 117 -59.00 -7.68 1.64
C GLU A 117 -57.50 -7.83 1.32
N THR A 118 -57.18 -7.91 0.04
CA THR A 118 -55.79 -7.88 -0.45
C THR A 118 -55.18 -6.50 -0.18
N PRO A 119 -54.05 -6.38 0.53
CA PRO A 119 -53.37 -5.09 0.61
C PRO A 119 -52.76 -4.75 -0.75
N ASP A 120 -53.16 -3.62 -1.30
CA ASP A 120 -52.60 -3.04 -2.52
C ASP A 120 -51.12 -2.73 -2.27
N LEU A 121 -50.23 -3.39 -3.03
CA LEU A 121 -48.79 -3.12 -2.97
C LEU A 121 -48.50 -1.89 -3.83
N ASP A 122 -48.77 -0.72 -3.24
CA ASP A 122 -48.41 0.56 -3.82
C ASP A 122 -46.90 0.60 -4.01
N ARG A 123 -46.44 0.81 -5.25
CA ARG A 123 -45.02 0.86 -5.61
C ARG A 123 -44.50 2.23 -5.17
N GLY A 124 -44.28 2.38 -3.87
CA GLY A 124 -43.76 3.58 -3.24
C GLY A 124 -42.50 4.09 -3.94
N GLY A 125 -42.55 5.34 -4.38
CA GLY A 125 -41.46 5.98 -5.09
C GLY A 125 -40.17 6.01 -4.26
N TYR A 126 -39.05 5.72 -4.90
CA TYR A 126 -37.75 5.95 -4.30
C TYR A 126 -37.48 7.47 -4.28
N SER A 127 -37.13 8.00 -3.11
CA SER A 127 -36.49 9.30 -3.02
C SER A 127 -34.97 9.08 -3.04
N VAL A 128 -34.29 9.79 -3.94
CA VAL A 128 -32.85 9.99 -3.83
C VAL A 128 -32.64 10.83 -2.58
N TYR A 129 -32.03 10.25 -1.55
CA TYR A 129 -31.40 11.05 -0.51
C TYR A 129 -30.25 11.83 -1.18
N VAL A 130 -30.50 13.08 -1.54
CA VAL A 130 -29.44 14.08 -1.61
C VAL A 130 -29.16 14.43 -0.17
N THR A 131 -28.13 13.81 0.41
CA THR A 131 -27.66 14.15 1.75
C THR A 131 -27.38 15.66 1.78
N PRO A 132 -28.06 16.45 2.63
CA PRO A 132 -27.70 17.84 2.79
C PRO A 132 -26.25 17.90 3.26
N LYS A 133 -25.42 18.70 2.57
CA LYS A 133 -24.06 19.06 2.98
C LYS A 133 -24.13 19.50 4.45
N PRO A 134 -23.52 18.78 5.41
CA PRO A 134 -23.49 19.27 6.77
C PRO A 134 -22.69 20.58 6.78
N GLU A 135 -23.33 21.64 7.29
CA GLU A 135 -22.64 22.86 7.68
C GLU A 135 -21.60 22.52 8.78
N PRO A 136 -20.45 23.19 8.81
CA PRO A 136 -19.35 22.83 9.69
C PRO A 136 -19.71 23.17 11.12
N VAL A 137 -20.15 22.17 11.89
CA VAL A 137 -20.21 22.25 13.34
C VAL A 137 -18.78 22.05 13.86
N GLU A 138 -18.28 23.04 14.60
CA GLU A 138 -17.04 22.98 15.35
C GLU A 138 -17.04 21.71 16.21
N ALA A 139 -16.10 20.80 15.91
CA ALA A 139 -15.96 19.53 16.61
C ALA A 139 -15.32 19.80 17.98
N GLU A 140 -16.14 19.93 19.02
CA GLU A 140 -15.70 19.58 20.36
C GLU A 140 -15.40 18.08 20.40
N THR A 141 -14.21 17.76 20.90
CA THR A 141 -13.65 16.42 21.08
C THR A 141 -14.56 15.55 21.94
N ALA A 142 -15.46 14.80 21.30
CA ALA A 142 -16.08 13.65 21.91
C ALA A 142 -15.13 12.45 21.73
N SER A 143 -14.29 12.22 22.73
CA SER A 143 -13.61 10.93 22.92
C SER A 143 -14.66 9.87 23.16
N ALA A 144 -15.15 9.24 22.09
CA ALA A 144 -15.87 7.99 22.18
C ALA A 144 -14.85 6.89 22.47
N SER A 145 -14.57 6.67 23.75
CA SER A 145 -13.88 5.48 24.23
C SER A 145 -14.80 4.27 24.04
N SER A 146 -14.90 3.77 22.82
CA SER A 146 -15.20 2.35 22.63
C SER A 146 -13.94 1.59 23.03
N ASP A 147 -14.08 0.58 23.91
CA ASP A 147 -13.05 -0.42 24.24
C ASP A 147 -12.64 -1.21 22.98
N VAL A 148 -12.04 -0.53 22.02
CA VAL A 148 -11.40 -1.09 20.85
C VAL A 148 -9.96 -1.34 21.26
N TRP A 149 -9.54 -2.59 21.13
CA TRP A 149 -8.16 -2.98 21.40
C TRP A 149 -7.19 -2.12 20.57
N SER A 150 -6.36 -1.32 21.26
CA SER A 150 -5.31 -0.52 20.63
C SER A 150 -4.00 -1.31 20.60
N PRO A 151 -3.30 -1.34 19.46
CA PRO A 151 -1.97 -1.92 19.40
C PRO A 151 -0.97 -1.14 20.27
N PRO A 152 0.08 -1.80 20.79
CA PRO A 152 1.14 -1.12 21.53
C PRO A 152 1.97 -0.22 20.62
N PHE A 153 2.46 0.90 21.16
CA PHE A 153 3.37 1.79 20.45
C PHE A 153 4.76 1.17 20.31
N VAL A 154 5.35 1.36 19.13
CA VAL A 154 6.76 1.05 18.84
C VAL A 154 7.37 2.28 18.18
N THR A 155 8.51 2.75 18.71
CA THR A 155 9.25 3.85 18.09
C THR A 155 9.73 3.42 16.69
N PRO A 156 9.44 4.19 15.64
CA PRO A 156 9.83 3.82 14.29
C PRO A 156 11.32 4.00 14.04
N ASP A 157 11.90 3.13 13.21
CA ASP A 157 13.30 3.24 12.81
C ASP A 157 13.53 4.48 11.91
N PRO A 158 14.58 5.29 12.16
CA PRO A 158 14.89 6.45 11.34
C PRO A 158 15.08 6.10 9.86
N GLY A 159 14.61 6.98 8.96
CA GLY A 159 14.73 6.79 7.51
C GLY A 159 13.70 5.82 6.91
N THR A 160 12.79 5.27 7.70
CA THR A 160 11.67 4.46 7.21
C THR A 160 10.43 5.29 6.87
N ALA A 161 9.50 4.72 6.10
CA ALA A 161 8.19 5.31 5.87
C ALA A 161 7.41 5.53 7.20
N GLN A 162 7.62 4.66 8.19
CA GLN A 162 7.03 4.81 9.52
C GLN A 162 7.57 6.05 10.25
N ALA A 163 8.87 6.33 10.17
CA ALA A 163 9.43 7.55 10.77
C ALA A 163 8.84 8.83 10.13
N ILE A 164 8.70 8.85 8.79
CA ILE A 164 8.03 9.95 8.08
C ILE A 164 6.59 10.11 8.56
N ALA A 165 5.85 9.00 8.68
CA ALA A 165 4.49 9.04 9.18
C ALA A 165 4.40 9.51 10.64
N TYR A 166 5.34 9.11 11.49
CA TYR A 166 5.38 9.54 12.88
C TYR A 166 5.49 11.07 12.98
N ASP A 167 6.47 11.66 12.29
CA ASP A 167 6.63 13.13 12.26
C ASP A 167 5.35 13.82 11.77
N MET A 168 4.71 13.26 10.74
CA MET A 168 3.46 13.78 10.18
C MET A 168 2.23 13.59 11.09
N VAL A 169 2.19 12.53 11.89
CA VAL A 169 1.16 12.28 12.91
C VAL A 169 1.33 13.27 14.06
N LYS A 170 2.56 13.45 14.57
CA LYS A 170 2.86 14.45 15.60
C LYS A 170 2.55 15.87 15.13
N ALA A 171 2.88 16.20 13.88
CA ALA A 171 2.57 17.50 13.28
C ALA A 171 1.05 17.80 13.19
N ARG A 172 0.20 16.76 13.21
CA ARG A 172 -1.26 16.87 13.25
C ARG A 172 -1.82 16.96 14.68
N GLY A 173 -0.97 16.89 15.70
CA GLY A 173 -1.40 16.88 17.10
C GLY A 173 -1.88 15.51 17.60
N TRP A 174 -1.69 14.45 16.81
CA TRP A 174 -2.04 13.09 17.21
C TRP A 174 -0.95 12.47 18.10
N GLY A 175 -1.39 11.65 19.05
CA GLY A 175 -0.55 11.01 20.06
C GLY A 175 0.20 9.78 19.54
N ASP A 176 0.97 9.16 20.43
CA ASP A 176 1.73 7.94 20.10
C ASP A 176 0.80 6.72 19.99
N ASP A 177 -0.34 6.74 20.68
CA ASP A 177 -1.45 5.80 20.55
C ASP A 177 -2.06 5.82 19.14
N GLU A 178 -2.32 7.02 18.61
CA GLU A 178 -2.79 7.20 17.23
C GLU A 178 -1.77 6.68 16.21
N PHE A 179 -0.48 6.92 16.46
CA PHE A 179 0.55 6.33 15.63
C PHE A 179 0.57 4.80 15.69
N ALA A 180 0.39 4.21 16.87
CA ALA A 180 0.33 2.76 17.02
C ALA A 180 -0.82 2.15 16.19
N CYS A 181 -2.01 2.77 16.25
CA CYS A 181 -3.16 2.38 15.42
C CYS A 181 -2.85 2.50 13.92
N LEU A 182 -2.18 3.57 13.49
CA LEU A 182 -1.74 3.74 12.10
C LEU A 182 -0.78 2.64 11.66
N VAL A 183 0.19 2.29 12.52
CA VAL A 183 1.15 1.21 12.27
C VAL A 183 0.44 -0.11 12.04
N ALA A 184 -0.49 -0.48 12.92
CA ALA A 184 -1.25 -1.71 12.75
C ALA A 184 -2.12 -1.68 11.47
N LEU A 185 -2.77 -0.54 11.20
CA LEU A 185 -3.62 -0.36 10.03
C LEU A 185 -2.83 -0.57 8.73
N TRP A 186 -1.78 0.23 8.50
CA TRP A 186 -1.01 0.15 7.26
C TRP A 186 -0.08 -1.06 7.17
N ASN A 187 0.21 -1.73 8.29
CA ASN A 187 0.79 -3.08 8.26
C ASN A 187 -0.14 -4.08 7.58
N ARG A 188 -1.46 -4.06 7.90
CA ARG A 188 -2.46 -4.93 7.25
C ARG A 188 -2.63 -4.62 5.77
N GLU A 189 -2.59 -3.33 5.43
CA GLU A 189 -2.81 -2.89 4.04
C GLU A 189 -1.67 -3.28 3.10
N SER A 190 -0.45 -2.87 3.43
CA SER A 190 0.68 -2.91 2.49
C SER A 190 1.98 -3.44 3.10
N GLY A 191 2.04 -3.53 4.44
CA GLY A 191 3.30 -3.70 5.15
C GLY A 191 4.22 -2.50 4.97
N TRP A 192 3.67 -1.29 4.86
CA TRP A 192 4.41 -0.03 4.66
C TRP A 192 5.20 0.07 3.34
N ARG A 193 4.88 -0.75 2.34
CA ARG A 193 5.55 -0.74 1.04
C ARG A 193 4.95 0.33 0.11
N VAL A 194 5.78 1.29 -0.30
CA VAL A 194 5.42 2.39 -1.21
C VAL A 194 4.94 1.89 -2.57
N ASN A 195 5.48 0.76 -3.02
CA ASN A 195 5.15 0.13 -4.29
C ASN A 195 4.20 -1.08 -4.12
N ALA A 196 3.49 -1.18 -2.99
CA ALA A 196 2.47 -2.22 -2.84
C ALA A 196 1.40 -2.04 -3.91
N TYR A 197 1.14 -3.08 -4.68
CA TYR A 197 0.11 -3.09 -5.71
C TYR A 197 -0.70 -4.37 -5.58
N ASN A 198 -2.02 -4.22 -5.47
CA ASN A 198 -2.94 -5.34 -5.50
C ASN A 198 -3.47 -5.50 -6.94
N PRO A 199 -3.08 -6.56 -7.68
CA PRO A 199 -3.49 -6.74 -9.07
C PRO A 199 -4.99 -7.04 -9.26
N TYR A 200 -5.67 -7.51 -8.20
CA TYR A 200 -7.09 -7.84 -8.26
C TYR A 200 -7.97 -6.61 -8.08
N SER A 201 -7.59 -5.69 -7.18
CA SER A 201 -8.38 -4.48 -6.89
C SER A 201 -7.84 -3.23 -7.57
N GLY A 202 -6.56 -3.19 -7.94
CA GLY A 202 -5.87 -1.98 -8.42
C GLY A 202 -5.46 -1.01 -7.30
N ALA A 203 -5.60 -1.40 -6.03
CA ALA A 203 -5.20 -0.58 -4.90
C ALA A 203 -3.67 -0.45 -4.82
N TYR A 204 -3.17 0.75 -4.52
CA TYR A 204 -1.74 1.09 -4.58
C TYR A 204 -1.21 1.81 -3.34
N GLY A 205 0.04 1.51 -3.01
CA GLY A 205 0.87 2.22 -2.06
C GLY A 205 0.60 1.88 -0.60
N ILE A 206 1.26 2.63 0.29
CA ILE A 206 1.17 2.47 1.75
C ILE A 206 -0.29 2.41 2.23
N PRO A 207 -1.17 3.37 1.86
CA PRO A 207 -2.55 3.37 2.34
C PRO A 207 -3.48 2.47 1.52
N GLN A 208 -2.98 1.77 0.49
CA GLN A 208 -3.78 0.97 -0.45
C GLN A 208 -4.94 1.79 -1.10
N SER A 209 -4.60 2.96 -1.65
CA SER A 209 -5.58 3.85 -2.27
C SER A 209 -6.20 3.27 -3.55
N LEU A 210 -7.53 3.41 -3.71
CA LEU A 210 -8.28 2.93 -4.88
C LEU A 210 -9.08 4.05 -5.58
N PRO A 211 -8.75 4.41 -6.84
CA PRO A 211 -7.48 4.11 -7.52
C PRO A 211 -6.32 4.90 -6.91
N GLY A 212 -5.09 4.35 -7.05
CA GLY A 212 -3.86 4.99 -6.54
C GLY A 212 -3.66 6.43 -7.00
N SER A 213 -4.14 6.77 -8.20
CA SER A 213 -4.08 8.12 -8.78
C SER A 213 -4.76 9.21 -7.95
N LYS A 214 -5.62 8.86 -6.99
CA LYS A 214 -6.18 9.83 -6.02
C LYS A 214 -5.08 10.52 -5.20
N MET A 215 -3.96 9.83 -4.96
CA MET A 215 -2.81 10.38 -4.24
C MET A 215 -2.11 11.52 -5.00
N ALA A 216 -2.37 11.69 -6.31
CA ALA A 216 -1.86 12.81 -7.09
C ALA A 216 -2.28 14.19 -6.55
N THR A 217 -3.36 14.24 -5.76
CA THR A 217 -3.81 15.45 -5.07
C THR A 217 -2.85 15.91 -3.97
N ALA A 218 -2.04 15.01 -3.40
CA ALA A 218 -1.00 15.33 -2.43
C ALA A 218 0.35 15.63 -3.09
N GLY A 219 0.60 15.13 -4.31
CA GLY A 219 1.83 15.36 -5.05
C GLY A 219 1.89 14.54 -6.33
N ALA A 220 2.53 15.08 -7.38
CA ALA A 220 2.63 14.40 -8.68
C ALA A 220 3.53 13.15 -8.63
N ASP A 221 4.36 13.01 -7.61
CA ASP A 221 5.31 11.92 -7.37
C ASP A 221 4.75 10.79 -6.48
N TRP A 222 3.43 10.74 -6.32
CA TRP A 222 2.71 9.83 -5.42
C TRP A 222 3.04 8.35 -5.62
N GLU A 223 3.42 7.94 -6.83
CA GLU A 223 3.69 6.54 -7.13
C GLU A 223 4.94 6.04 -6.41
N THR A 224 5.97 6.89 -6.25
CA THR A 224 7.27 6.46 -5.71
C THR A 224 7.67 7.14 -4.41
N ASN A 225 6.90 8.15 -3.96
CA ASN A 225 7.25 8.93 -2.78
C ASN A 225 6.41 8.52 -1.55
N PRO A 226 7.00 7.90 -0.50
CA PRO A 226 6.27 7.56 0.73
C PRO A 226 5.64 8.79 1.40
N ALA A 227 6.34 9.94 1.42
CA ALA A 227 5.84 11.13 2.08
C ALA A 227 4.55 11.65 1.42
N THR A 228 4.47 11.58 0.08
CA THR A 228 3.26 11.94 -0.67
C THR A 228 2.10 10.99 -0.37
N GLN A 229 2.36 9.68 -0.36
CA GLN A 229 1.34 8.67 -0.04
C GLN A 229 0.83 8.81 1.39
N ILE A 230 1.73 8.99 2.36
CA ILE A 230 1.41 9.19 3.78
C ILE A 230 0.61 10.48 3.95
N THR A 231 1.00 11.58 3.30
CA THR A 231 0.27 12.85 3.36
C THR A 231 -1.18 12.67 2.91
N TRP A 232 -1.39 12.00 1.78
CA TRP A 232 -2.73 11.69 1.29
C TRP A 232 -3.49 10.77 2.24
N GLY A 233 -2.88 9.67 2.68
CA GLY A 233 -3.49 8.68 3.54
C GLY A 233 -3.91 9.24 4.90
N LEU A 234 -3.06 10.05 5.54
CA LEU A 234 -3.39 10.73 6.80
C LEU A 234 -4.51 11.76 6.61
N GLY A 235 -4.54 12.45 5.47
CA GLY A 235 -5.65 13.35 5.13
C GLY A 235 -6.99 12.61 4.97
N TYR A 236 -6.97 11.46 4.29
CA TYR A 236 -8.13 10.59 4.15
C TYR A 236 -8.61 10.04 5.50
N ILE A 237 -7.69 9.55 6.34
CA ILE A 237 -7.99 9.06 7.69
C ILE A 237 -8.64 10.16 8.53
N GLY A 238 -8.02 11.35 8.60
CA GLY A 238 -8.56 12.47 9.36
C GLY A 238 -9.94 12.92 8.85
N GLY A 239 -10.14 12.97 7.53
CA GLY A 239 -11.40 13.41 6.94
C GLY A 239 -12.56 12.41 7.09
N ARG A 240 -12.28 11.10 7.12
CA ARG A 240 -13.30 10.06 7.15
C ARG A 240 -13.52 9.44 8.53
N TYR A 241 -12.46 9.30 9.31
CA TYR A 241 -12.47 8.60 10.60
C TYR A 241 -12.13 9.50 11.78
N GLY A 242 -11.73 10.75 11.53
CA GLY A 242 -11.28 11.69 12.55
C GLY A 242 -9.84 11.44 13.02
N SER A 243 -9.48 10.19 13.29
CA SER A 243 -8.13 9.81 13.72
C SER A 243 -7.71 8.40 13.24
N PRO A 244 -6.40 8.09 13.26
CA PRO A 244 -5.91 6.73 13.00
C PRO A 244 -6.54 5.62 13.83
N CYS A 245 -6.80 5.82 15.12
CA CYS A 245 -7.47 4.85 15.97
C CYS A 245 -8.96 4.72 15.62
N GLY A 246 -9.62 5.80 15.20
CA GLY A 246 -10.96 5.72 14.60
C GLY A 246 -10.98 4.84 13.34
N ALA A 247 -9.98 4.99 12.47
CA ALA A 247 -9.83 4.17 11.27
C ALA A 247 -9.51 2.71 11.61
N TRP A 248 -8.61 2.48 12.57
CA TRP A 248 -8.25 1.14 13.05
C TRP A 248 -9.47 0.41 13.62
N GLY A 249 -10.24 1.04 14.50
CA GLY A 249 -11.45 0.44 15.07
C GLY A 249 -12.50 0.10 14.01
N HIS A 250 -12.67 0.97 13.01
CA HIS A 250 -13.53 0.65 11.86
C HIS A 250 -13.01 -0.55 11.07
N SER A 251 -11.69 -0.62 10.85
CA SER A 251 -11.04 -1.71 10.14
C SER A 251 -11.12 -3.04 10.88
N GLU A 252 -11.05 -3.05 12.20
CA GLU A 252 -11.30 -4.25 13.02
C GLU A 252 -12.76 -4.70 12.93
N ALA A 253 -13.72 -3.77 12.89
CA ALA A 253 -15.14 -4.08 12.86
C ALA A 253 -15.62 -4.56 11.48
N TYR A 254 -15.10 -3.98 10.39
CA TYR A 254 -15.63 -4.19 9.03
C TYR A 254 -14.64 -4.79 8.03
N GLY A 255 -13.36 -4.88 8.38
CA GLY A 255 -12.31 -5.40 7.49
C GLY A 255 -11.83 -4.43 6.41
N TRP A 256 -12.22 -3.16 6.47
CA TRP A 256 -11.79 -2.08 5.56
C TRP A 256 -11.71 -0.74 6.30
N TYR A 257 -11.06 0.26 5.70
CA TYR A 257 -11.12 1.67 6.12
C TYR A 257 -11.03 2.57 4.87
#